data_AF-A0AAE3E6D6-F1
#
_entry.id   AF-A0AAE3E6D6-F1
#
_cell.length_a   1.000
_cell.length_b   1.000
_cell.length_c   1.000
_cell.angle_alpha   90.00
_cell.angle_beta   90.00
_cell.angle_gamma   90.00
#
_symmetry.space_group_name_H-M   'P 1'
#
loop_
_entity.id
_entity.type
_entity.pdbx_description
1 polymer ?
#
loop_
_entity_poly.entity_id
_entity_poly.type
_entity_poly.pdbx_seq_one_letter_code
_entity_poly.pdbx_strand_id
1 'polypeptide(L)'
;MKKLRILFIGNSHTYYNDMPNMVAEKSRKEGYDCEVTMIAHGGWFLEQHVQEPDVRFNILYGHYDYVVLQEHSHPFGPEEKLFDAVRQLNTWIREANAKPLVYMTWAKKDEPDQQARMTKAFRQAAEEANALLAPVGELWWEYRKNHPEVEMYAEDNAHASREGSEFAADCIWNTIKESLS
;
A
#
# COMPACT_ATOMS: atom_id res chain seq x y z
N MET A 1 -12.03 -5.64 22.18
CA MET A 1 -11.78 -5.19 20.81
C MET A 1 -10.95 -6.25 20.11
N LYS A 2 -11.23 -6.56 18.83
CA LYS A 2 -10.39 -7.52 18.09
C LYS A 2 -9.04 -6.85 17.84
N LYS A 3 -7.94 -7.52 18.20
CA LYS A 3 -6.60 -7.01 17.89
C LYS A 3 -6.34 -7.11 16.39
N LEU A 4 -5.66 -6.11 15.85
CA LEU A 4 -5.27 -6.06 14.45
C LEU A 4 -3.86 -5.46 14.37
N ARG A 5 -2.93 -6.15 13.72
CA ARG A 5 -1.54 -5.67 13.56
C ARG A 5 -1.20 -5.63 12.08
N ILE A 6 -0.83 -4.45 11.59
CA ILE A 6 -0.57 -4.23 10.16
C ILE A 6 0.86 -3.74 9.98
N LEU A 7 1.64 -4.42 9.17
CA LEU A 7 2.95 -3.95 8.72
C LEU A 7 2.82 -3.29 7.35
N PHE A 8 3.36 -2.09 7.19
CA PHE A 8 3.50 -1.43 5.91
C PHE A 8 4.96 -1.48 5.45
N ILE A 9 5.19 -1.94 4.23
CA ILE A 9 6.50 -1.96 3.58
C ILE A 9 6.41 -1.09 2.34
N GLY A 10 7.25 -0.06 2.24
CA GLY A 10 7.18 0.87 1.12
C GLY A 10 8.14 2.05 1.20
N ASN A 11 7.68 3.21 0.79
CA ASN A 11 8.47 4.43 0.69
C ASN A 11 7.64 5.66 1.07
N SER A 12 7.92 6.82 0.47
CA SER A 12 7.24 8.08 0.77
C SER A 12 5.74 8.04 0.51
N HIS A 13 5.25 7.24 -0.44
CA HIS A 13 3.80 7.05 -0.64
C HIS A 13 3.13 6.25 0.49
N THR A 14 3.93 5.67 1.39
CA THR A 14 3.49 5.08 2.64
C THR A 14 3.61 6.07 3.80
N TYR A 15 4.80 6.64 4.07
CA TYR A 15 4.98 7.44 5.30
C TYR A 15 4.42 8.88 5.23
N TYR A 16 4.11 9.41 4.04
CA TYR A 16 3.56 10.76 3.93
C TYR A 16 2.25 10.91 4.70
N ASN A 17 2.16 12.00 5.46
CA ASN A 17 1.04 12.32 6.36
C ASN A 17 0.74 11.27 7.43
N ASP A 18 1.68 10.33 7.69
CA ASP A 18 1.46 9.18 8.58
C ASP A 18 0.22 8.36 8.18
N MET A 19 0.12 8.05 6.89
CA MET A 19 -1.01 7.29 6.31
C MET A 19 -1.26 5.94 7.02
N PRO A 20 -0.24 5.14 7.44
CA PRO A 20 -0.46 3.96 8.26
C PRO A 20 -1.24 4.25 9.55
N ASN A 21 -0.94 5.34 10.27
CA ASN A 21 -1.73 5.69 11.45
C ASN A 21 -3.15 6.11 11.09
N MET A 22 -3.38 6.75 9.94
CA MET A 22 -4.75 7.02 9.46
C MET A 22 -5.56 5.72 9.24
N VAL A 23 -4.94 4.66 8.72
CA VAL A 23 -5.57 3.32 8.64
C VAL A 23 -5.89 2.78 10.04
N ALA A 24 -4.96 2.93 11.00
CA ALA A 24 -5.18 2.52 12.38
C ALA A 24 -6.35 3.29 13.03
N GLU A 25 -6.46 4.59 12.80
CA GLU A 25 -7.56 5.42 13.33
C GLU A 25 -8.91 5.02 12.75
N LYS A 26 -8.98 4.74 11.44
CA LYS A 26 -10.21 4.29 10.78
C LYS A 26 -10.67 2.94 11.33
N SER A 27 -9.77 1.98 11.47
CA SER A 27 -10.10 0.68 12.08
C SER A 27 -10.50 0.77 13.55
N ARG A 28 -9.85 1.64 14.35
CA ARG A 28 -10.22 1.88 15.75
C ARG A 28 -11.62 2.46 15.90
N LYS A 29 -12.04 3.35 14.99
CA LYS A 29 -13.43 3.88 14.94
C LYS A 29 -14.46 2.77 14.68
N GLU A 30 -14.04 1.66 14.08
CA GLU A 30 -14.87 0.48 13.82
C GLU A 30 -14.70 -0.65 14.87
N GLY A 31 -14.05 -0.38 16.02
CA GLY A 31 -14.00 -1.30 17.16
C GLY A 31 -12.81 -2.26 17.20
N TYR A 32 -11.79 -2.02 16.38
CA TYR A 32 -10.52 -2.76 16.39
C TYR A 32 -9.49 -2.12 17.32
N ASP A 33 -8.68 -2.94 17.99
CA ASP A 33 -7.46 -2.51 18.67
C ASP A 33 -6.30 -2.65 17.67
N CYS A 34 -6.15 -1.64 16.81
CA CYS A 34 -5.21 -1.68 15.70
C CYS A 34 -3.85 -1.08 16.05
N GLU A 35 -2.79 -1.84 15.80
CA GLU A 35 -1.40 -1.41 15.80
C GLU A 35 -0.87 -1.40 14.37
N VAL A 36 -0.06 -0.39 14.05
CA VAL A 36 0.60 -0.29 12.75
C VAL A 36 2.09 -0.11 12.93
N THR A 37 2.86 -0.77 12.09
CA THR A 37 4.30 -0.59 11.95
C THR A 37 4.58 -0.24 10.49
N MET A 38 5.59 0.58 10.22
CA MET A 38 6.08 0.79 8.87
C MET A 38 7.58 0.55 8.77
N ILE A 39 8.01 -0.11 7.70
CA ILE A 39 9.39 -0.15 7.22
C ILE A 39 9.36 0.56 5.87
N ALA A 40 9.68 1.85 5.89
CA ALA A 40 9.55 2.68 4.71
C ALA A 40 10.79 3.55 4.49
N HIS A 41 11.38 3.41 3.31
CA HIS A 41 12.59 4.11 2.91
C HIS A 41 12.28 4.98 1.68
N GLY A 42 12.59 6.28 1.74
CA GLY A 42 12.29 7.20 0.64
C GLY A 42 12.88 6.75 -0.68
N GLY A 43 12.06 6.69 -1.74
CA GLY A 43 12.49 6.29 -3.09
C GLY A 43 12.81 4.81 -3.29
N TRP A 44 12.51 3.94 -2.33
CA TRP A 44 12.83 2.52 -2.46
C TRP A 44 11.78 1.73 -3.24
N PHE A 45 12.26 0.77 -4.02
CA PHE A 45 11.51 -0.29 -4.65
C PHE A 45 11.33 -1.47 -3.70
N LEU A 46 10.29 -2.30 -3.91
CA LEU A 46 10.11 -3.51 -3.09
C LEU A 46 11.28 -4.50 -3.22
N GLU A 47 11.96 -4.55 -4.37
CA GLU A 47 13.14 -5.42 -4.53
C GLU A 47 14.29 -5.05 -3.58
N GLN A 48 14.37 -3.78 -3.15
CA GLN A 48 15.35 -3.33 -2.16
C GLN A 48 14.95 -3.78 -0.76
N HIS A 49 13.67 -3.70 -0.42
CA HIS A 49 13.12 -4.23 0.84
C HIS A 49 13.32 -5.75 0.97
N VAL A 50 13.27 -6.50 -0.13
CA VAL A 50 13.59 -7.93 -0.14
C VAL A 50 15.03 -8.21 0.34
N GLN A 51 15.97 -7.28 0.12
CA GLN A 51 17.35 -7.46 0.56
C GLN A 51 17.59 -7.03 2.02
N GLU A 52 16.61 -6.40 2.66
CA GLU A 52 16.74 -5.86 4.02
C GLU A 52 16.41 -6.95 5.06
N PRO A 53 17.37 -7.37 5.91
CA PRO A 53 17.13 -8.41 6.91
C PRO A 53 16.00 -8.08 7.88
N ASP A 54 15.84 -6.79 8.21
CA ASP A 54 14.81 -6.30 9.13
C ASP A 54 13.41 -6.49 8.57
N VAL A 55 13.23 -6.40 7.24
CA VAL A 55 11.95 -6.69 6.57
C VAL A 55 11.55 -8.14 6.79
N ARG A 56 12.45 -9.08 6.50
CA ARG A 56 12.19 -10.51 6.71
C ARG A 56 11.93 -10.82 8.18
N PHE A 57 12.75 -10.28 9.08
CA PHE A 57 12.59 -10.49 10.53
C PHE A 57 11.23 -9.99 11.03
N ASN A 58 10.84 -8.77 10.65
CA ASN A 58 9.55 -8.21 11.05
C ASN A 58 8.38 -9.03 10.49
N ILE A 59 8.43 -9.45 9.23
CA ILE A 59 7.36 -10.27 8.66
C ILE A 59 7.20 -11.59 9.45
N LEU A 60 8.31 -12.31 9.70
CA LEU A 60 8.26 -13.64 10.31
C LEU A 60 7.93 -13.63 11.81
N TYR A 61 8.38 -12.60 12.54
CA TYR A 61 8.31 -12.58 14.01
C TYR A 61 7.49 -11.43 14.58
N GLY A 62 7.00 -10.52 13.73
CA GLY A 62 6.17 -9.39 14.16
C GLY A 62 4.74 -9.76 14.50
N HIS A 63 4.28 -10.97 14.14
CA HIS A 63 2.91 -11.46 14.34
C HIS A 63 1.85 -10.49 13.78
N TYR A 64 2.05 -10.07 12.54
CA TYR A 64 1.13 -9.21 11.81
C TYR A 64 -0.02 -10.03 11.23
N ASP A 65 -1.22 -9.44 11.20
CA ASP A 65 -2.38 -10.01 10.52
C ASP A 65 -2.32 -9.69 9.01
N TYR A 66 -1.84 -8.49 8.67
CA TYR A 66 -1.70 -8.00 7.30
C TYR A 66 -0.31 -7.41 7.08
N VAL A 67 0.22 -7.63 5.88
CA VAL A 67 1.43 -6.96 5.40
C VAL A 67 1.11 -6.24 4.09
N VAL A 68 1.15 -4.91 4.13
CA VAL A 68 0.87 -4.01 3.02
C VAL A 68 2.15 -3.74 2.24
N LEU A 69 2.12 -4.02 0.94
CA LEU A 69 3.25 -3.91 0.03
C LEU A 69 3.02 -2.75 -0.93
N GLN A 70 3.88 -1.73 -0.85
CA GLN A 70 3.82 -0.55 -1.70
C GLN A 70 5.09 -0.41 -2.54
N GLU A 71 4.92 -0.51 -3.86
CA GLU A 71 6.00 -0.36 -4.84
C GLU A 71 6.25 1.10 -5.19
N HIS A 72 7.47 1.40 -5.62
CA HIS A 72 7.86 2.70 -6.14
C HIS A 72 7.01 3.14 -7.35
N SER A 73 6.47 4.35 -7.26
CA SER A 73 5.50 4.86 -8.24
C SER A 73 6.16 5.68 -9.35
N HIS A 74 7.15 6.53 -9.04
CA HIS A 74 7.64 7.54 -9.99
C HIS A 74 9.17 7.73 -9.95
N PRO A 75 9.93 7.08 -10.85
CA PRO A 75 9.44 6.27 -11.97
C PRO A 75 8.88 4.91 -11.56
N PHE A 76 7.88 4.42 -12.28
CA PHE A 76 7.40 3.05 -12.15
C PHE A 76 8.37 2.11 -12.88
N GLY A 77 8.97 1.19 -12.11
CA GLY A 77 10.00 0.27 -12.59
C GLY A 77 9.46 -0.78 -13.57
N PRO A 78 10.31 -1.74 -13.98
CA PRO A 78 9.88 -2.90 -14.74
C PRO A 78 8.91 -3.77 -13.94
N GLU A 79 7.86 -4.26 -14.58
CA GLU A 79 6.81 -5.08 -13.96
C GLU A 79 7.36 -6.38 -13.36
N GLU A 80 8.34 -6.99 -14.01
CA GLU A 80 9.11 -8.15 -13.51
C GLU A 80 9.61 -7.93 -12.09
N LYS A 81 10.16 -6.75 -11.80
CA LYS A 81 10.75 -6.44 -10.49
C LYS A 81 9.67 -6.36 -9.40
N LEU A 82 8.53 -5.77 -9.72
CA LEU A 82 7.36 -5.79 -8.85
C LEU A 82 6.90 -7.23 -8.59
N PHE A 83 6.77 -8.05 -9.65
CA PHE A 83 6.27 -9.42 -9.52
C PHE A 83 7.20 -10.29 -8.67
N ASP A 84 8.50 -10.22 -8.91
CA ASP A 84 9.50 -10.98 -8.17
C ASP A 84 9.57 -10.55 -6.71
N ALA A 85 9.53 -9.25 -6.44
CA ALA A 85 9.54 -8.74 -5.07
C ALA A 85 8.27 -9.15 -4.30
N VAL A 86 7.08 -8.97 -4.91
CA VAL A 86 5.82 -9.38 -4.31
C VAL A 86 5.79 -10.90 -4.07
N ARG A 87 6.29 -11.72 -5.00
CA ARG A 87 6.35 -13.19 -4.85
C ARG A 87 7.25 -13.60 -3.68
N GLN A 88 8.43 -12.97 -3.55
CA GLN A 88 9.36 -13.25 -2.47
C GLN A 88 8.81 -12.82 -1.10
N LEU A 89 8.25 -11.62 -1.02
CA LEU A 89 7.64 -11.10 0.21
C LEU A 89 6.43 -11.97 0.62
N ASN A 90 5.58 -12.33 -0.34
CA ASN A 90 4.43 -13.20 -0.11
C ASN A 90 4.83 -14.54 0.51
N THR A 91 5.97 -15.13 0.12
CA THR A 91 6.46 -16.36 0.74
C THR A 91 6.66 -16.20 2.25
N TRP A 92 7.33 -15.13 2.69
CA TRP A 92 7.53 -14.87 4.12
C TRP A 92 6.23 -14.50 4.84
N ILE A 93 5.37 -13.72 4.18
CA ILE A 93 4.07 -13.30 4.74
C ILE A 93 3.21 -14.53 5.03
N ARG A 94 3.14 -15.48 4.09
CA ARG A 94 2.37 -16.72 4.26
C ARG A 94 3.01 -17.66 5.28
N GLU A 95 4.34 -17.76 5.32
CA GLU A 95 5.07 -18.50 6.35
C GLU A 95 4.71 -18.00 7.76
N ALA A 96 4.52 -16.68 7.92
CA ALA A 96 4.09 -16.05 9.16
C ALA A 96 2.56 -16.14 9.43
N ASN A 97 1.79 -16.79 8.56
CA ASN A 97 0.32 -16.83 8.59
C ASN A 97 -0.38 -15.45 8.46
N ALA A 98 0.32 -14.46 7.90
CA ALA A 98 -0.23 -13.15 7.60
C ALA A 98 -0.89 -13.12 6.21
N LYS A 99 -1.73 -12.11 5.96
CA LYS A 99 -2.33 -11.84 4.65
C LYS A 99 -1.55 -10.76 3.90
N PRO A 100 -1.07 -11.02 2.67
CA PRO A 100 -0.47 -10.00 1.83
C PRO A 100 -1.56 -9.06 1.27
N LEU A 101 -1.26 -7.77 1.25
CA LEU A 101 -2.07 -6.74 0.59
C LEU A 101 -1.17 -5.90 -0.30
N VAL A 102 -1.47 -5.83 -1.59
CA VAL A 102 -0.80 -4.95 -2.55
C VAL A 102 -1.49 -3.59 -2.55
N TYR A 103 -0.75 -2.54 -2.22
CA TYR A 103 -1.21 -1.15 -2.27
C TYR A 103 -0.85 -0.54 -3.63
N MET A 104 -1.84 -0.48 -4.53
CA MET A 104 -1.70 0.15 -5.85
C MET A 104 -1.72 1.68 -5.69
N THR A 105 -0.58 2.33 -5.91
CA THR A 105 -0.46 3.79 -5.88
C THR A 105 -0.99 4.46 -7.15
N TRP A 106 -1.01 5.80 -7.16
CA TRP A 106 -1.40 6.63 -8.30
C TRP A 106 -0.21 7.03 -9.19
N ALA A 107 -0.51 7.47 -10.41
CA ALA A 107 0.39 8.19 -11.33
C ALA A 107 0.61 9.66 -10.91
N LYS A 108 1.74 10.29 -11.30
CA LYS A 108 1.94 11.75 -11.11
C LYS A 108 0.82 12.55 -11.77
N LYS A 109 0.55 13.74 -11.23
CA LYS A 109 -0.55 14.59 -11.70
C LYS A 109 -0.44 14.95 -13.18
N ASP A 110 0.79 15.13 -13.68
CA ASP A 110 1.13 15.48 -15.06
C ASP A 110 1.41 14.27 -15.96
N GLU A 111 1.38 13.05 -15.42
CA GLU A 111 1.59 11.79 -16.16
C GLU A 111 0.40 10.81 -16.04
N PRO A 112 -0.86 11.24 -16.24
CA PRO A 112 -2.05 10.39 -16.04
C PRO A 112 -2.02 9.08 -16.83
N ASP A 113 -1.41 9.10 -18.02
CA ASP A 113 -1.33 7.95 -18.93
C ASP A 113 -0.54 6.77 -18.33
N GLN A 114 0.32 7.02 -17.33
CA GLN A 114 1.06 5.96 -16.63
C GLN A 114 0.16 5.07 -15.77
N GLN A 115 -1.01 5.57 -15.35
CA GLN A 115 -1.89 4.82 -14.45
C GLN A 115 -2.34 3.49 -15.05
N ALA A 116 -2.65 3.45 -16.35
CA ALA A 116 -3.12 2.22 -17.00
C ALA A 116 -2.08 1.09 -16.93
N ARG A 117 -0.80 1.42 -17.12
CA ARG A 117 0.32 0.49 -16.98
C ARG A 117 0.46 -0.01 -15.54
N MET A 118 0.47 0.92 -14.58
CA MET A 118 0.56 0.60 -13.15
C MET A 118 -0.60 -0.31 -12.71
N THR A 119 -1.83 0.06 -13.04
CA THR A 119 -3.03 -0.71 -12.71
C THR A 119 -2.95 -2.15 -13.21
N LYS A 120 -2.55 -2.35 -14.47
CA LYS A 120 -2.37 -3.70 -15.02
C LYS A 120 -1.33 -4.50 -14.23
N ALA A 121 -0.18 -3.89 -13.94
CA ALA A 121 0.90 -4.54 -13.22
C ALA A 121 0.49 -4.90 -11.78
N PHE A 122 -0.08 -3.97 -11.02
CA PHE A 122 -0.51 -4.22 -9.64
C PHE A 122 -1.62 -5.28 -9.54
N ARG A 123 -2.58 -5.29 -10.47
CA ARG A 123 -3.61 -6.34 -10.55
C ARG A 123 -3.00 -7.71 -10.79
N GLN A 124 -2.10 -7.82 -11.76
CA GLN A 124 -1.39 -9.06 -12.05
C GLN A 124 -0.55 -9.53 -10.85
N ALA A 125 0.21 -8.63 -10.22
CA ALA A 125 1.01 -8.96 -9.03
C ALA A 125 0.15 -9.50 -7.88
N ALA A 126 -0.99 -8.87 -7.63
CA ALA A 126 -1.92 -9.31 -6.59
C ALA A 126 -2.56 -10.67 -6.94
N GLU A 127 -2.97 -10.88 -8.20
CA GLU A 127 -3.53 -12.14 -8.67
C GLU A 127 -2.53 -13.30 -8.55
N GLU A 128 -1.30 -13.12 -9.05
CA GLU A 128 -0.23 -14.14 -8.98
C GLU A 128 0.13 -14.49 -7.53
N ALA A 129 0.07 -13.53 -6.62
CA ALA A 129 0.37 -13.72 -5.20
C ALA A 129 -0.84 -14.20 -4.36
N ASN A 130 -2.03 -14.29 -4.98
CA ASN A 130 -3.30 -14.46 -4.27
C ASN A 130 -3.46 -13.44 -3.11
N ALA A 131 -3.02 -12.21 -3.35
CA ALA A 131 -3.02 -11.13 -2.38
C ALA A 131 -4.27 -10.26 -2.49
N LEU A 132 -4.60 -9.59 -1.39
CA LEU A 132 -5.58 -8.51 -1.44
C LEU A 132 -5.01 -7.36 -2.28
N LEU A 133 -5.88 -6.59 -2.93
CA LEU A 133 -5.49 -5.41 -3.68
C LEU A 133 -6.27 -4.21 -3.15
N ALA A 134 -5.56 -3.19 -2.69
CA ALA A 134 -6.14 -1.86 -2.45
C ALA A 134 -5.93 -1.01 -3.71
N PRO A 135 -6.95 -0.81 -4.56
CA PRO A 135 -6.83 -0.17 -5.87
C PRO A 135 -6.83 1.37 -5.76
N VAL A 136 -6.00 1.94 -4.86
CA VAL A 136 -6.01 3.38 -4.57
C VAL A 136 -5.78 4.18 -5.84
N GLY A 137 -4.83 3.81 -6.68
CA GLY A 137 -4.54 4.50 -7.94
C GLY A 137 -5.74 4.60 -8.89
N GLU A 138 -6.49 3.52 -9.08
CA GLU A 138 -7.69 3.56 -9.93
C GLU A 138 -8.76 4.49 -9.35
N LEU A 139 -9.05 4.32 -8.07
CA LEU A 139 -10.09 5.11 -7.38
C LEU A 139 -9.68 6.59 -7.24
N TRP A 140 -8.38 6.86 -7.11
CA TRP A 140 -7.81 8.21 -7.03
C TRP A 140 -8.14 9.04 -8.27
N TRP A 141 -7.94 8.47 -9.46
CA TRP A 141 -8.24 9.17 -10.71
C TRP A 141 -9.74 9.34 -10.94
N GLU A 142 -10.53 8.35 -10.57
CA GLU A 142 -12.00 8.47 -10.60
C GLU A 142 -12.47 9.59 -9.66
N TYR A 143 -11.97 9.61 -8.43
CA TYR A 143 -12.33 10.61 -7.43
C TYR A 143 -11.95 12.02 -7.90
N ARG A 144 -10.72 12.23 -8.38
CA ARG A 144 -10.27 13.54 -8.90
C ARG A 144 -11.11 14.06 -10.06
N LYS A 145 -11.60 13.16 -10.92
CA LYS A 145 -12.49 13.54 -12.03
C LYS A 145 -13.84 14.04 -11.53
N ASN A 146 -14.36 13.42 -10.47
CA ASN A 146 -15.68 13.73 -9.91
C ASN A 146 -15.64 14.86 -8.87
N HIS A 147 -14.47 15.12 -8.28
CA HIS A 147 -14.23 16.10 -7.21
C HIS A 147 -13.02 17.00 -7.54
N PRO A 148 -13.06 17.78 -8.63
CA PRO A 148 -11.94 18.64 -9.04
C PRO A 148 -11.61 19.76 -8.02
N GLU A 149 -12.52 20.05 -7.09
CA GLU A 149 -12.33 20.97 -5.98
C GLU A 149 -11.41 20.45 -4.87
N VAL A 150 -11.18 19.13 -4.81
CA VAL A 150 -10.32 18.49 -3.81
C VAL A 150 -8.92 18.33 -4.39
N GLU A 151 -7.95 19.01 -3.79
CA GLU A 151 -6.55 18.82 -4.15
C GLU A 151 -6.01 17.54 -3.50
N MET A 152 -5.80 16.51 -4.32
CA MET A 152 -5.31 15.20 -3.89
C MET A 152 -3.79 15.12 -3.82
N TYR A 153 -3.07 16.00 -4.52
CA TYR A 153 -1.61 16.00 -4.56
C TYR A 153 -1.01 17.04 -3.63
N ALA A 154 0.17 16.75 -3.11
CA ALA A 154 1.04 17.77 -2.54
C ALA A 154 1.55 18.73 -3.65
N GLU A 155 2.23 19.81 -3.23
CA GLU A 155 2.75 20.84 -4.15
C GLU A 155 3.72 20.28 -5.22
N ASP A 156 4.34 19.13 -4.96
CA ASP A 156 5.25 18.46 -5.91
C ASP A 156 4.55 17.63 -6.99
N ASN A 157 3.21 17.58 -6.99
CA ASN A 157 2.40 16.86 -7.96
C ASN A 157 2.66 15.33 -8.02
N ALA A 158 3.31 14.76 -7.01
CA ALA A 158 3.64 13.34 -6.92
C ALA A 158 3.14 12.72 -5.62
N HIS A 159 3.44 13.32 -4.47
CA HIS A 159 2.98 12.81 -3.18
C HIS A 159 1.53 13.17 -2.92
N ALA A 160 0.91 12.46 -1.98
CA ALA A 160 -0.44 12.77 -1.53
C ALA A 160 -0.48 14.05 -0.71
N SER A 161 -1.50 14.88 -0.93
CA SER A 161 -1.97 15.84 0.07
C SER A 161 -2.49 15.10 1.31
N ARG A 162 -2.89 15.84 2.34
CA ARG A 162 -3.52 15.22 3.51
C ARG A 162 -4.82 14.51 3.11
N GLU A 163 -5.63 15.13 2.27
CA GLU A 163 -6.87 14.57 1.71
C GLU A 163 -6.58 13.31 0.88
N GLY A 164 -5.51 13.34 0.08
CA GLY A 164 -5.05 12.16 -0.66
C GLY A 164 -4.65 10.99 0.26
N SER A 165 -3.94 11.26 1.36
CA SER A 165 -3.56 10.23 2.33
C SER A 165 -4.77 9.66 3.07
N GLU A 166 -5.75 10.50 3.43
CA GLU A 166 -7.01 10.04 4.04
C GLU A 166 -7.78 9.10 3.09
N PHE A 167 -7.85 9.46 1.80
CA PHE A 167 -8.47 8.64 0.76
C PHE A 167 -7.75 7.29 0.58
N ALA A 168 -6.41 7.31 0.51
CA ALA A 168 -5.61 6.09 0.42
C ALA A 168 -5.84 5.18 1.64
N ALA A 169 -5.85 5.76 2.84
CA ALA A 169 -6.12 5.04 4.07
C ALA A 169 -7.54 4.45 4.13
N ASP A 170 -8.56 5.17 3.64
CA ASP A 170 -9.93 4.63 3.53
C ASP A 170 -9.98 3.43 2.59
N CYS A 171 -9.34 3.53 1.42
CA CYS A 171 -9.30 2.43 0.47
C CYS A 171 -8.60 1.19 1.06
N ILE A 172 -7.42 1.35 1.65
CA ILE A 172 -6.68 0.24 2.29
C ILE A 172 -7.51 -0.38 3.42
N TRP A 173 -8.11 0.44 4.28
CA TRP A 173 -8.92 -0.07 5.39
C TRP A 173 -10.16 -0.82 4.88
N ASN A 174 -10.86 -0.29 3.87
CA ASN A 174 -12.02 -0.97 3.31
C ASN A 174 -11.64 -2.33 2.70
N THR A 175 -10.51 -2.42 1.99
CA THR A 175 -9.98 -3.71 1.48
C THR A 175 -9.72 -4.70 2.62
N ILE A 176 -9.10 -4.26 3.73
CA ILE A 176 -8.84 -5.12 4.89
C ILE A 176 -10.18 -5.57 5.50
N LYS A 177 -11.10 -4.64 5.72
CA LYS A 177 -12.42 -4.88 6.32
C LYS A 177 -13.25 -5.91 5.55
N GLU A 178 -13.29 -5.80 4.22
CA GLU A 178 -13.98 -6.76 3.35
C GLU A 178 -13.40 -8.17 3.44
N SER A 179 -12.11 -8.31 3.79
CA SER A 179 -11.47 -9.61 3.99
C SER A 179 -11.65 -10.20 5.39
N LEU A 180 -12.25 -9.44 6.32
CA LEU A 180 -12.58 -9.85 7.68
C LEU A 180 -14.02 -10.36 7.81
N SER A 181 -14.88 -10.07 6.84
CA SER A 181 -16.24 -10.62 6.72
C SER A 181 -16.26 -12.02 6.14
#